data_AF-A0A4S2H775-F1
#
_entry.id   AF-A0A4S2H775-F1
#
_cell.length_a   1.000
_cell.length_b   1.000
_cell.length_c   1.000
_cell.angle_alpha   90.00
_cell.angle_beta   90.00
_cell.angle_gamma   90.00
#
_symmetry.space_group_name_H-M   'P 1'
#
loop_
_entity.id
_entity.type
_entity.pdbx_description
1 polymer ?
#
loop_
_entity_poly.entity_id
_entity_poly.type
_entity_poly.pdbx_seq_one_letter_code
_entity_poly.pdbx_strand_id
1 'polypeptide(L)'
;ERYVFLPNTAGCFTGEDAVRTLRLAREAGGWNLVKLEVLSDPKHLYPDMAETLRAAEMLLKEGFEVMVYCSADPVYAKRLEEAGCCAIMPLGAPIGSGLGIQNPVN
;
A
#
# COMPACT_ATOMS: atom_id res chain seq x y z
N GLU A 1 -10.22 -23.96 2.92
CA GLU A 1 -10.41 -22.81 2.01
C GLU A 1 -9.20 -22.71 1.10
N ARG A 2 -9.39 -22.53 -0.23
CA ARG A 2 -8.28 -22.64 -1.20
C ARG A 2 -7.50 -21.34 -1.39
N TYR A 3 -8.06 -20.19 -1.01
CA TYR A 3 -7.51 -18.87 -1.27
C TYR A 3 -7.76 -17.91 -0.10
N VAL A 4 -6.82 -16.96 0.10
CA VAL A 4 -6.96 -15.80 0.97
C VAL A 4 -7.18 -14.58 0.08
N PHE A 5 -8.27 -13.83 0.29
CA PHE A 5 -8.51 -12.59 -0.42
C PHE A 5 -7.70 -11.44 0.19
N LEU A 6 -7.14 -10.58 -0.66
CA LEU A 6 -6.36 -9.40 -0.27
C LEU A 6 -6.98 -8.16 -0.92
N PRO A 7 -7.97 -7.52 -0.26
CA PRO A 7 -8.55 -6.27 -0.74
C PRO A 7 -7.46 -5.20 -0.87
N ASN A 8 -7.56 -4.39 -1.92
CA ASN A 8 -6.60 -3.32 -2.17
C ASN A 8 -7.29 -2.02 -2.56
N THR A 9 -6.55 -0.92 -2.53
CA THR A 9 -7.03 0.45 -2.81
C THR A 9 -6.60 0.96 -4.18
N ALA A 10 -6.49 0.08 -5.19
CA ALA A 10 -6.18 0.49 -6.55
C ALA A 10 -7.15 1.58 -7.04
N GLY A 11 -6.59 2.67 -7.58
CA GLY A 11 -7.37 3.83 -8.02
C GLY A 11 -7.67 4.86 -6.93
N CYS A 12 -7.18 4.69 -5.70
CA CYS A 12 -7.20 5.75 -4.68
C CYS A 12 -6.01 6.70 -4.85
N PHE A 13 -6.29 8.01 -4.89
CA PHE A 13 -5.29 9.08 -5.06
C PHE A 13 -5.14 9.96 -3.81
N THR A 14 -5.85 9.63 -2.73
CA THR A 14 -5.74 10.27 -1.42
C THR A 14 -5.69 9.20 -0.33
N GLY A 15 -5.06 9.51 0.80
CA GLY A 15 -5.06 8.63 1.96
C GLY A 15 -6.49 8.37 2.49
N GLU A 16 -7.35 9.39 2.47
CA GLU A 16 -8.75 9.27 2.89
C GLU A 16 -9.52 8.24 2.06
N ASP A 17 -9.40 8.29 0.73
CA ASP A 17 -10.09 7.37 -0.17
C ASP A 17 -9.61 5.93 0.05
N ALA A 18 -8.30 5.75 0.26
CA ALA A 18 -7.72 4.43 0.55
C ALA A 18 -8.24 3.86 1.87
N VAL A 19 -8.20 4.66 2.96
CA VAL A 19 -8.71 4.25 4.27
C VAL A 19 -10.20 3.93 4.20
N ARG A 20 -11.00 4.79 3.55
CA ARG A 20 -12.43 4.56 3.35
C ARG A 20 -12.68 3.25 2.60
N THR A 21 -11.93 2.99 1.53
CA THR A 21 -12.09 1.79 0.70
C THR A 21 -11.81 0.51 1.50
N LEU A 22 -10.76 0.49 2.33
CA LEU A 22 -10.43 -0.68 3.15
C LEU A 22 -11.38 -0.89 4.32
N ARG A 23 -11.90 0.18 4.93
CA ARG A 23 -13.01 0.07 5.88
C ARG A 23 -14.24 -0.58 5.23
N LEU A 24 -14.61 -0.16 4.02
CA LEU A 24 -15.71 -0.78 3.27
C LEU A 24 -15.43 -2.26 2.95
N ALA A 25 -14.19 -2.59 2.57
CA ALA A 25 -13.81 -3.98 2.32
C ALA A 25 -13.93 -4.84 3.59
N ARG A 26 -13.49 -4.32 4.75
CA ARG A 26 -13.65 -5.00 6.04
C ARG A 26 -15.12 -5.24 6.39
N GLU A 27 -16.00 -4.25 6.19
CA GLU A 27 -17.43 -4.44 6.42
C GLU A 27 -18.07 -5.43 5.42
N ALA A 28 -17.58 -5.46 4.17
CA ALA A 28 -18.14 -6.31 3.13
C ALA A 28 -17.74 -7.79 3.25
N GLY A 29 -16.54 -8.09 3.77
CA GLY A 29 -16.03 -9.46 3.81
C GLY A 29 -15.17 -9.84 5.01
N GLY A 30 -15.08 -8.98 6.03
CA GLY A 30 -14.40 -9.28 7.29
C GLY A 30 -12.87 -9.34 7.19
N TRP A 31 -12.27 -8.77 6.15
CA TRP A 31 -10.82 -8.83 5.94
C TRP A 31 -10.08 -7.75 6.74
N ASN A 32 -9.16 -8.19 7.60
CA ASN A 32 -8.18 -7.30 8.25
C ASN A 32 -6.86 -7.22 7.47
N LEU A 33 -6.49 -8.28 6.74
CA LEU A 33 -5.33 -8.28 5.85
C LEU A 33 -5.65 -7.51 4.57
N VAL A 34 -4.89 -6.45 4.31
CA VAL A 34 -5.18 -5.50 3.23
C VAL A 34 -3.91 -5.05 2.51
N LYS A 35 -4.03 -4.76 1.21
CA LYS A 35 -2.98 -4.10 0.43
C LYS A 35 -3.28 -2.60 0.31
N LEU A 36 -2.49 -1.77 0.97
CA LEU A 36 -2.56 -0.32 0.84
C LEU A 36 -1.80 0.16 -0.41
N GLU A 37 -2.47 0.99 -1.20
CA GLU A 37 -1.95 1.65 -2.40
C GLU A 37 -2.54 3.07 -2.47
N VAL A 38 -1.70 4.10 -2.31
CA VAL A 38 -2.09 5.50 -2.50
C VAL A 38 -1.25 6.09 -3.63
N LEU A 39 -1.90 6.38 -4.76
CA LEU A 39 -1.21 6.77 -5.99
C LEU A 39 -1.08 8.28 -6.10
N SER A 40 0.04 8.77 -6.65
CA SER A 40 0.26 10.18 -6.95
C SER A 40 -0.52 10.64 -8.18
N ASP A 41 -0.59 9.78 -9.21
CA ASP A 41 -1.23 10.10 -10.48
C ASP A 41 -1.64 8.83 -11.25
N PRO A 42 -2.68 8.92 -12.10
CA PRO A 42 -3.18 7.77 -12.86
C PRO A 42 -2.28 7.34 -14.02
N LYS A 43 -1.29 8.15 -14.42
CA LYS A 43 -0.45 7.90 -15.59
C LYS A 43 0.73 6.99 -15.25
N HIS A 44 1.40 7.23 -14.14
CA HIS A 44 2.60 6.49 -13.74
C HIS A 44 2.33 5.46 -12.63
N LEU A 45 1.19 5.60 -11.93
CA LEU A 45 0.81 4.73 -10.81
C LEU A 45 1.92 4.64 -9.75
N TYR A 46 2.64 5.75 -9.57
CA TYR A 46 3.67 5.87 -8.55
C TYR A 46 3.02 6.18 -7.20
N PRO A 47 3.56 5.71 -6.07
CA PRO A 47 2.96 5.98 -4.76
C PRO A 47 3.24 7.41 -4.29
N ASP A 48 2.24 8.06 -3.69
CA ASP A 48 2.46 9.24 -2.86
C ASP A 48 2.92 8.78 -1.47
N MET A 49 4.20 8.95 -1.17
CA MET A 49 4.81 8.38 0.02
C MET A 49 4.37 9.03 1.34
N ALA A 50 4.08 10.34 1.32
CA ALA A 50 3.62 11.03 2.52
C ALA A 50 2.19 10.59 2.86
N GLU A 51 1.33 10.54 1.85
CA GLU A 51 -0.05 10.07 2.01
C GLU A 51 -0.12 8.58 2.35
N THR A 52 0.75 7.76 1.74
CA THR A 52 0.85 6.33 2.04
C THR A 52 1.18 6.08 3.50
N LEU A 53 2.20 6.75 4.06
CA LEU A 53 2.58 6.60 5.46
C LEU A 53 1.44 7.03 6.40
N ARG A 54 0.81 8.19 6.11
CA ARG A 54 -0.32 8.69 6.89
C ARG A 54 -1.51 7.70 6.89
N ALA A 55 -1.87 7.17 5.72
CA ALA A 55 -2.95 6.19 5.59
C ALA A 55 -2.61 4.86 6.28
N ALA A 56 -1.36 4.40 6.19
CA ALA A 56 -0.89 3.20 6.89
C ALA A 56 -1.07 3.35 8.40
N GLU A 57 -0.60 4.46 8.99
CA GLU A 57 -0.75 4.73 10.43
C GLU A 57 -2.22 4.75 10.88
N MET A 58 -3.12 5.28 10.07
CA MET A 58 -4.56 5.29 10.37
C MET A 58 -5.13 3.87 10.39
N LEU A 59 -4.81 3.06 9.39
CA LEU A 59 -5.28 1.67 9.31
C LEU A 59 -4.70 0.80 10.43
N LEU A 60 -3.42 0.98 10.76
CA LEU A 60 -2.77 0.25 11.85
C LEU A 60 -3.41 0.57 13.21
N LYS A 61 -3.77 1.84 13.46
CA LYS A 61 -4.54 2.23 14.65
C LYS A 61 -5.93 1.58 14.73
N GLU A 62 -6.48 1.16 13.58
CA GLU A 62 -7.76 0.45 13.48
C GLU A 62 -7.63 -1.07 13.47
N GLY A 63 -6.41 -1.61 13.67
CA GLY A 63 -6.16 -3.04 13.75
C GLY A 63 -6.11 -3.78 12.41
N PHE A 64 -5.89 -3.06 11.29
CA PHE A 64 -5.62 -3.71 10.01
C PHE A 64 -4.21 -4.30 9.97
N GLU A 65 -4.06 -5.42 9.25
CA GLU A 65 -2.77 -5.99 8.86
C GLU A 65 -2.39 -5.42 7.48
N VAL A 66 -1.54 -4.40 7.47
CA VAL A 66 -1.26 -3.61 6.26
C VAL A 66 -0.05 -4.15 5.52
N MET A 67 -0.27 -4.63 4.29
CA MET A 67 0.77 -4.79 3.27
C MET A 67 0.81 -3.52 2.43
N VAL A 68 1.93 -2.80 2.39
CA VAL A 68 1.99 -1.46 1.77
C VAL A 68 2.77 -1.43 0.46
N TYR A 69 2.15 -0.96 -0.63
CA TYR A 69 2.83 -0.62 -1.86
C TYR A 69 3.59 0.71 -1.68
N CYS A 70 4.90 0.70 -1.95
CA CYS A 70 5.75 1.87 -1.74
C CYS A 70 6.79 2.07 -2.84
N SER A 71 7.45 3.23 -2.82
CA SER A 71 8.62 3.46 -3.65
C SER A 71 9.78 2.56 -3.18
N ALA A 72 10.82 2.44 -4.02
CA ALA A 72 12.05 1.76 -3.64
C ALA A 72 12.92 2.55 -2.65
N ASP A 73 12.39 3.59 -1.98
CA ASP A 73 13.15 4.41 -1.03
C ASP A 73 13.35 3.66 0.30
N PRO A 74 14.59 3.34 0.70
CA PRO A 74 14.85 2.59 1.93
C PRO A 74 14.47 3.37 3.20
N VAL A 75 14.46 4.71 3.17
CA VAL A 75 14.06 5.54 4.31
C VAL A 75 12.56 5.40 4.56
N TYR A 76 11.74 5.47 3.52
CA TYR A 76 10.31 5.26 3.68
C TYR A 76 9.96 3.80 3.96
N ALA A 77 10.67 2.84 3.36
CA ALA A 77 10.51 1.43 3.69
C ALA A 77 10.70 1.19 5.20
N LYS A 78 11.76 1.79 5.79
CA LYS A 78 12.01 1.71 7.23
C LYS A 78 10.91 2.36 8.05
N ARG A 79 10.42 3.54 7.66
CA ARG A 79 9.31 4.22 8.36
C ARG A 79 8.02 3.40 8.34
N LEU A 80 7.71 2.76 7.23
CA LEU A 80 6.53 1.91 7.08
C LEU A 80 6.64 0.63 7.93
N GLU A 81 7.85 0.05 8.02
CA GLU A 81 8.16 -1.06 8.92
C GLU A 81 7.97 -0.64 10.38
N GLU A 82 8.57 0.50 10.78
CA GLU A 82 8.48 1.05 12.14
C GLU A 82 7.05 1.43 12.53
N ALA A 83 6.23 1.87 11.57
CA ALA A 83 4.81 2.15 11.80
C ALA A 83 4.03 0.86 12.16
N GLY A 84 4.50 -0.31 11.70
CA GLY A 84 3.89 -1.61 11.98
C GLY A 84 3.24 -2.31 10.78
N CYS A 85 3.55 -1.89 9.54
CA CYS A 85 3.07 -2.63 8.36
C CYS A 85 3.61 -4.07 8.38
N CYS A 86 2.75 -5.07 8.11
CA CYS A 86 3.14 -6.48 8.17
C CYS A 86 3.99 -6.93 6.96
N ALA A 87 3.95 -6.17 5.85
CA ALA A 87 4.83 -6.35 4.72
C ALA A 87 5.10 -5.03 3.99
N ILE A 88 6.35 -4.83 3.57
CA ILE A 88 6.78 -3.69 2.77
C ILE A 88 6.96 -4.15 1.32
N MET A 89 6.26 -3.52 0.37
CA MET A 89 6.24 -3.93 -1.04
C MET A 89 6.78 -2.81 -1.93
N PRO A 90 8.12 -2.63 -1.99
CA PRO A 90 8.73 -1.65 -2.87
C PRO A 90 8.56 -2.06 -4.35
N LEU A 91 8.23 -1.09 -5.19
CA LEU A 91 8.17 -1.30 -6.64
C LEU A 91 9.55 -1.62 -7.24
N GLY A 92 9.59 -2.51 -8.22
CA GLY A 92 10.78 -2.72 -9.07
C GLY A 92 10.87 -1.73 -10.24
N ALA A 93 9.70 -1.41 -10.82
CA ALA A 93 9.48 -0.47 -11.93
C ALA A 93 8.02 0.01 -11.90
N PRO A 94 7.64 1.03 -12.70
CA PRO A 94 6.24 1.42 -12.84
C PRO A 94 5.33 0.23 -13.18
N ILE A 95 4.14 0.18 -12.55
CA ILE A 95 3.18 -0.91 -12.72
C ILE A 95 2.86 -1.10 -14.20
N GLY A 96 2.88 -2.35 -14.66
CA GLY A 96 2.58 -2.72 -16.05
C GLY A 96 3.69 -2.48 -17.06
N SER A 97 4.82 -1.89 -16.67
CA SER A 97 5.92 -1.56 -17.62
C SER A 97 6.74 -2.77 -18.09
N GLY A 98 6.84 -3.83 -17.28
CA GLY A 98 7.65 -5.01 -17.60
C GLY A 98 9.17 -4.79 -17.58
N LEU A 99 9.65 -3.67 -17.01
CA LEU A 99 11.07 -3.29 -17.02
C LEU A 99 11.95 -4.06 -16.00
N GLY A 100 11.35 -4.87 -15.14
CA GLY A 100 12.07 -5.59 -14.08
C GLY A 100 12.53 -4.65 -12.95
N ILE A 101 13.65 -4.96 -12.30
CA ILE A 101 14.21 -4.17 -11.20
C ILE A 101 15.03 -3.02 -11.78
N GLN A 102 14.64 -1.78 -11.50
CA GLN A 102 15.30 -0.59 -12.06
C GLN A 102 16.32 0.05 -11.13
N ASN A 103 16.27 -0.24 -9.83
CA ASN A 103 17.20 0.30 -8.86
C ASN A 103 18.08 -0.81 -8.27
N PRO A 104 19.25 -1.09 -8.87
CA PRO A 104 20.14 -2.16 -8.42
C PRO A 104 20.99 -1.80 -7.19
N VAL A 105 20.96 -0.53 -6.75
CA VAL A 105 21.84 -0.01 -5.69
C VAL A 105 21.13 0.31 -4.39
N ASN A 106 19.79 0.32 -4.38
CA ASN A 106 18.99 0.46 -3.16
C ASN A 106 18.87 -0.85 -2.40
#